data_AF-A0A843RXC0-F1
#
_entry.id   AF-A0A843RXC0-F1
#
_cell.length_a   1.000
_cell.length_b   1.000
_cell.length_c   1.000
_cell.angle_alpha   90.00
_cell.angle_beta   90.00
_cell.angle_gamma   90.00
#
_symmetry.space_group_name_H-M   'P 1'
#
loop_
_entity.id
_entity.type
_entity.pdbx_description
1 polymer ?
#
loop_
_entity_poly.entity_id
_entity_poly.type
_entity_poly.pdbx_seq_one_letter_code
_entity_poly.pdbx_strand_id
1 'polypeptide(L)' 'MAVEPQTLADAVNALVDEYRTQCLWFLRPDYYPATREAQLRILDYVQRYGDRRAHLRAAMLRQWFSQTSSAVSAAS' A
#
# COMPACT_ATOMS: atom_id res chain seq x y z
N MET A 1 -10.81 -14.95 -5.39
CA MET A 1 -10.95 -14.51 -3.98
C MET A 1 -10.91 -12.99 -4.00
N ALA A 2 -12.03 -12.32 -3.71
CA ALA A 2 -12.04 -10.86 -3.62
C ALA A 2 -11.27 -10.46 -2.36
N VAL A 3 -10.25 -9.62 -2.52
CA VAL A 3 -9.54 -9.00 -1.38
C VAL A 3 -10.40 -7.82 -0.95
N GLU A 4 -10.92 -7.89 0.28
CA GLU A 4 -11.75 -6.84 0.88
C GLU A 4 -10.93 -5.54 1.02
N PRO A 5 -11.51 -4.35 0.83
CA PRO A 5 -10.78 -3.08 0.90
C PRO A 5 -10.13 -2.81 2.26
N GLN A 6 -10.72 -3.31 3.35
CA GLN A 6 -10.13 -3.25 4.69
C GLN A 6 -8.84 -4.08 4.78
N THR A 7 -8.85 -5.29 4.20
CA THR A 7 -7.66 -6.15 4.15
C THR A 7 -6.53 -5.55 3.30
N LEU A 8 -6.87 -4.74 2.30
CA LEU A 8 -5.88 -4.04 1.49
C LEU A 8 -5.25 -2.85 2.24
N ALA A 9 -6.05 -2.10 3.01
CA ALA A 9 -5.55 -1.04 3.88
C ALA A 9 -4.63 -1.60 4.98
N ASP A 10 -5.02 -2.71 5.61
CA ASP A 10 -4.21 -3.39 6.62
C ASP A 10 -2.89 -3.91 6.04
N ALA A 11 -2.90 -4.42 4.81
CA ALA A 11 -1.67 -4.85 4.13
C ALA A 11 -0.72 -3.68 3.84
N VAL A 12 -1.25 -2.49 3.50
CA VAL A 12 -0.45 -1.29 3.35
C VAL A 12 0.10 -0.84 4.70
N ASN A 13 -0.69 -0.87 5.77
CA ASN A 13 -0.25 -0.50 7.12
C ASN A 13 0.86 -1.42 7.62
N ALA A 14 0.74 -2.73 7.41
CA ALA A 14 1.80 -3.68 7.74
C ALA A 14 3.10 -3.38 7.00
N LEU A 15 3.01 -2.93 5.75
CA LEU A 15 4.17 -2.50 4.98
C LEU A 15 4.76 -1.19 5.50
N VAL A 16 3.91 -0.25 5.94
CA VAL A 16 4.36 0.97 6.62
C VAL A 16 5.17 0.62 7.87
N ASP A 17 4.73 -0.35 8.65
CA ASP A 17 5.42 -0.78 9.87
C ASP A 17 6.72 -1.53 9.58
N GLU A 18 6.73 -2.45 8.60
CA GLU A 18 7.93 -3.20 8.18
C GLU A 18 9.04 -2.27 7.69
N TYR A 19 8.69 -1.19 6.98
CA TYR A 19 9.65 -0.27 6.36
C TYR A 19 9.77 1.08 7.09
N ARG A 20 9.18 1.22 8.29
CA ARG A 20 9.09 2.49 9.05
C ARG A 20 10.45 3.16 9.27
N THR A 21 11.47 2.37 9.59
CA THR A 21 12.83 2.89 9.81
C THR A 21 13.50 3.28 8.49
N GLN A 22 13.40 2.44 7.46
CA GLN A 22 14.05 2.65 6.16
C GLN A 22 13.45 3.86 5.41
N CYS A 23 12.15 4.10 5.55
CA CYS A 23 11.46 5.23 4.94
C CYS A 23 11.38 6.48 5.85
N LEU A 24 12.11 6.50 6.97
CA LEU A 24 12.12 7.61 7.95
C LEU A 24 10.74 7.96 8.56
N TRP A 25 9.77 7.06 8.46
CA TRP A 25 8.44 7.23 9.07
C TRP A 25 8.45 7.09 10.60
N PHE A 26 9.58 6.72 11.21
CA PHE A 26 9.73 6.79 12.66
C PHE A 26 9.59 8.22 13.20
N LEU A 27 9.81 9.25 12.36
CA LEU A 27 9.56 10.66 12.71
C LEU A 27 8.07 10.98 12.90
N ARG A 28 7.18 10.13 12.40
CA ARG A 28 5.73 10.22 12.58
C ARG A 28 5.18 8.85 13.02
N PRO A 29 5.33 8.49 14.29
CA PRO A 29 5.01 7.15 14.79
C PRO A 29 3.51 6.80 14.64
N ASP A 30 2.65 7.81 14.59
CA ASP A 30 1.20 7.72 14.39
C ASP A 30 0.77 7.65 12.92
N TYR A 31 1.71 7.77 11.98
CA TYR A 31 1.38 7.88 10.57
C TYR A 31 0.94 6.54 9.97
N TYR A 32 -0.29 6.53 9.44
CA TYR A 32 -0.84 5.54 8.54
C TYR A 32 -1.64 6.22 7.41
N PRO A 33 -1.58 5.72 6.16
CA PRO A 33 -2.31 6.33 5.05
C PRO A 33 -3.81 6.01 5.11
N ALA A 34 -4.62 7.05 5.34
CA ALA A 34 -6.07 6.92 5.49
C ALA A 34 -6.86 6.91 4.16
N THR A 35 -6.27 7.41 3.07
CA THR A 35 -6.94 7.45 1.75
C THR A 35 -6.24 6.54 0.74
N ARG A 36 -6.98 6.11 -0.27
CA ARG A 36 -6.45 5.30 -1.37
C ARG A 36 -5.28 5.98 -2.08
N GLU A 37 -5.33 7.29 -2.28
CA GLU A 37 -4.27 8.07 -2.92
C GLU A 37 -3.02 8.13 -2.03
N ALA A 38 -3.21 8.23 -0.71
CA ALA A 38 -2.11 8.16 0.25
C ALA A 38 -1.47 6.76 0.24
N GLN A 39 -2.29 5.71 0.22
CA GLN A 39 -1.83 4.32 0.14
C GLN A 39 -1.02 4.09 -1.15
N LEU A 40 -1.51 4.53 -2.30
CA LEU A 40 -0.78 4.43 -3.58
C LEU A 40 0.55 5.19 -3.57
N ARG A 41 0.60 6.39 -2.95
CA ARG A 41 1.86 7.13 -2.80
C ARG A 41 2.87 6.39 -1.92
N ILE A 42 2.41 5.77 -0.84
CA ILE A 42 3.26 4.96 0.02
C ILE A 42 3.85 3.76 -0.74
N LEU A 43 3.02 3.05 -1.50
CA LEU A 43 3.50 1.95 -2.35
C LEU A 43 4.53 2.42 -3.38
N ASP A 44 4.37 3.61 -3.95
CA ASP A 44 5.34 4.18 -4.88
C ASP A 44 6.69 4.51 -4.19
N TYR A 45 6.66 5.10 -2.98
CA TYR A 45 7.87 5.35 -2.21
C TYR A 45 8.61 4.08 -1.84
N VAL A 46 7.87 3.05 -1.43
CA VAL A 46 8.44 1.74 -1.09
C VAL A 46 9.07 1.08 -2.32
N GLN A 47 8.44 1.19 -3.49
CA GLN A 47 9.02 0.65 -4.73
C GLN A 47 10.31 1.33 -5.16
N ARG A 48 10.44 2.63 -4.90
CA ARG A 48 11.60 3.44 -5.32
C ARG A 48 12.77 3.38 -4.34
N TYR A 49 12.47 3.31 -3.04
CA TYR A 49 13.45 3.50 -1.98
C TYR A 49 13.61 2.29 -1.06
N GLY A 50 12.69 1.32 -1.11
CA GLY A 50 12.80 0.07 -0.38
C GLY A 50 13.73 -0.92 -1.07
N ASP A 51 13.91 -2.08 -0.45
CA ASP A 51 14.67 -3.18 -1.03
C ASP A 51 13.86 -3.97 -2.08
N ARG A 52 14.48 -5.01 -2.67
CA ARG A 52 13.83 -5.86 -3.66
C ARG A 52 12.52 -6.50 -3.17
N ARG A 53 12.46 -6.91 -1.90
CA ARG A 53 11.26 -7.52 -1.32
C ARG A 53 10.16 -6.48 -1.14
N ALA A 54 10.52 -5.27 -0.71
CA ALA A 54 9.63 -4.12 -0.63
C ALA A 54 9.02 -3.80 -2.01
N HIS A 55 9.87 -3.75 -3.04
CA HIS A 55 9.46 -3.48 -4.41
C HIS A 55 8.42 -4.48 -4.93
N LEU A 56 8.69 -5.79 -4.76
CA LEU A 56 7.78 -6.85 -5.22
C LEU A 56 6.45 -6.82 -4.47
N ARG A 57 6.48 -6.65 -3.13
CA ARG A 57 5.24 -6.55 -2.33
C ARG A 57 4.41 -5.34 -2.73
N ALA A 58 5.03 -4.18 -2.88
CA ALA A 58 4.32 -2.97 -3.27
C ALA A 58 3.75 -3.04 -4.70
N ALA A 59 4.45 -3.71 -5.63
CA ALA A 59 3.94 -3.98 -6.98
C ALA A 59 2.67 -4.84 -6.95
N MET A 60 2.70 -5.91 -6.15
CA MET A 60 1.54 -6.77 -5.96
C MET A 60 0.35 -5.96 -5.44
N LEU A 61 0.52 -5.21 -4.35
CA LEU A 61 -0.55 -4.40 -3.75
C LEU A 61 -1.12 -3.35 -4.72
N ARG A 62 -0.29 -2.69 -5.54
CA ARG A 62 -0.77 -1.77 -6.59
C ARG A 62 -1.67 -2.48 -7.61
N GLN A 63 -1.34 -3.72 -7.98
CA GLN A 63 -2.15 -4.50 -8.89
C GLN A 63 -3.54 -4.81 -8.30
N TRP A 64 -3.60 -5.15 -7.01
CA TRP A 64 -4.87 -5.37 -6.30
C TRP A 64 -5.73 -4.10 -6.24
N PHE A 65 -5.13 -2.91 -6.02
CA PHE A 65 -5.84 -1.63 -6.10
C PHE A 65 -6.42 -1.35 -7.48
N SER A 66 -5.75 -1.78 -8.55
CA SER A 66 -6.25 -1.62 -9.91
C SER A 66 -7.46 -2.52 -10.17
N GLN A 67 -7.38 -3.80 -9.76
CA GLN A 67 -8.44 -4.78 -9.98
C GLN A 67 -9.72 -4.42 -9.22
N THR A 68 -9.60 -3.97 -7.97
CA THR A 68 -10.75 -3.51 -7.17
C THR A 68 -11.41 -2.26 -7.77
N SER A 69 -10.63 -1.31 -8.28
CA SER A 69 -11.18 -0.14 -8.97
C SER A 69 -11.94 -0.53 -10.23
N SER A 70 -11.38 -1.43 -11.04
CA SER A 70 -12.03 -1.92 -12.26
C SER A 70 -13.32 -2.69 -11.96
N ALA A 71 -13.36 -3.46 -10.87
CA ALA A 71 -14.57 -4.17 -10.45
C ALA A 71 -15.69 -3.20 -10.03
N VAL A 72 -15.37 -2.13 -9.30
CA VAL A 72 -16.35 -1.09 -8.90
C VAL A 72 -16.89 -0.36 -10.14
N SER A 73 -16.02 0.03 -11.08
CA SER A 73 -16.44 0.72 -12.31
C SER A 73 -17.27 -0.17 -13.25
N ALA A 74 -17.00 -1.47 -13.31
CA ALA A 74 -17.75 -2.40 -14.15
C ALA A 74 -19.12 -2.80 -13.58
N ALA A 75 -19.33 -2.57 -12.28
CA ALA A 75 -20.61 -2.79 -11.60
C ALA A 75 -21.50 -1.52 -11.53
N SER A 76 -21.03 -0.40 -12.09
CA SER A 76 -21.75 0.90 -12.15
C SER A 76 -22.52 1.08 -13.45
#